data_AF-A0A495K4L7-F1
#
_entry.id   AF-A0A495K4L7-F1
#
_cell.length_a   1.000
_cell.length_b   1.000
_cell.length_c   1.000
_cell.angle_alpha   90.00
_cell.angle_beta   90.00
_cell.angle_gamma   90.00
#
_symmetry.space_group_name_H-M   'P 1'
#
loop_
_entity.id
_entity.type
_entity.pdbx_description
1 polymer ?
#
loop_
_entity_poly.entity_id
_entity_poly.type
_entity_poly.pdbx_seq_one_letter_code
_entity_poly.pdbx_strand_id
1 'polypeptide(L)'
;MSRAYDYLFAIHVLKNEFGVDFALVNTGGGCMALEGVLETGHSVLVTDYANDLADDPEMREGWQVGIYTRESDYPGDADACVAVVGAEDPSVEALVDCFTQALREAVSS
;
A
#
# COMPACT_ATOMS: atom_id res chain seq x y z
N MET A 1 9.68 -19.30 3.88
CA MET A 1 10.54 -18.20 4.36
C MET A 1 9.80 -17.52 5.51
N SER A 2 10.48 -16.95 6.50
CA SER A 2 9.84 -16.46 7.74
C SER A 2 9.35 -15.00 7.62
N ARG A 3 8.05 -14.77 7.87
CA ARG A 3 7.38 -13.58 8.44
C ARG A 3 7.71 -12.16 7.93
N ALA A 4 8.95 -11.71 8.07
CA ALA A 4 9.39 -10.35 7.76
C ALA A 4 9.94 -10.22 6.34
N TYR A 5 10.33 -11.34 5.72
CA TYR A 5 11.00 -11.29 4.42
C TYR A 5 10.07 -10.83 3.30
N ASP A 6 8.77 -11.11 3.34
CA ASP A 6 7.86 -10.76 2.22
C ASP A 6 7.51 -9.27 2.19
N TYR A 7 7.14 -8.67 3.32
CA TYR A 7 6.88 -7.22 3.36
C TYR A 7 8.18 -6.41 3.23
N LEU A 8 9.29 -6.86 3.80
CA LEU A 8 10.59 -6.19 3.57
C LEU A 8 11.04 -6.32 2.12
N PHE A 9 10.76 -7.44 1.46
CA PHE A 9 11.02 -7.61 0.03
C PHE A 9 10.08 -6.74 -0.81
N ALA A 10 8.79 -6.67 -0.49
CA ALA A 10 7.84 -5.75 -1.10
C ALA A 10 8.30 -4.29 -0.96
N ILE A 11 8.70 -3.86 0.23
CA ILE A 11 9.27 -2.53 0.48
C ILE A 11 10.53 -2.31 -0.38
N HIS A 12 11.42 -3.30 -0.43
CA HIS A 12 12.64 -3.20 -1.23
C HIS A 12 12.35 -3.05 -2.73
N VAL A 13 11.38 -3.81 -3.25
CA VAL A 13 10.94 -3.72 -4.65
C VAL A 13 10.29 -2.38 -4.92
N LEU A 14 9.33 -1.95 -4.09
CA LEU A 14 8.66 -0.66 -4.26
C LEU A 14 9.66 0.51 -4.22
N LYS A 15 10.66 0.44 -3.33
CA LYS A 15 11.74 1.42 -3.28
C LYS A 15 12.59 1.44 -4.54
N ASN A 16 12.98 0.27 -5.07
CA ASN A 16 13.83 0.20 -6.25
C ASN A 16 13.09 0.59 -7.54
N GLU A 17 11.83 0.21 -7.67
CA GLU A 17 11.03 0.45 -8.88
C GLU A 17 10.44 1.86 -8.92
N PHE A 18 9.99 2.39 -7.77
CA PHE A 18 9.26 3.66 -7.70
C PHE A 18 9.96 4.75 -6.88
N GLY A 19 11.07 4.44 -6.20
CA GLY A 19 11.80 5.42 -5.39
C GLY A 19 11.10 5.80 -4.08
N VAL A 20 10.09 5.05 -3.65
CA VAL A 20 9.28 5.37 -2.47
C VAL A 20 9.80 4.60 -1.26
N ASP A 21 10.11 5.33 -0.18
CA ASP A 21 10.42 4.74 1.12
C ASP A 21 9.13 4.44 1.88
N PHE A 22 9.04 3.22 2.40
CA PHE A 22 7.89 2.74 3.17
C PHE A 22 8.27 2.45 4.63
N ALA A 23 7.34 2.74 5.53
CA ALA A 23 7.37 2.34 6.93
C ALA A 23 6.13 1.52 7.27
N LEU A 24 6.26 0.57 8.20
CA LEU A 24 5.10 -0.13 8.75
C LEU A 24 4.43 0.77 9.80
N VAL A 25 3.14 1.05 9.63
CA VAL A 25 2.37 1.93 10.52
C VAL A 25 1.07 1.29 10.97
N ASN A 26 0.55 1.75 12.10
CA ASN A 26 -0.79 1.42 12.56
C ASN A 26 -1.74 2.57 12.15
N THR A 27 -2.71 2.26 11.29
CA THR A 27 -3.74 3.19 10.81
C THR A 27 -4.96 3.21 11.73
N GLY A 28 -4.76 3.00 13.04
CA GLY A 28 -5.79 2.94 14.07
C GLY A 28 -6.54 1.62 14.13
N GLY A 29 -7.27 1.36 15.21
CA GLY A 29 -8.13 0.16 15.32
C GLY A 29 -7.41 -1.21 15.33
N GLY A 30 -6.08 -1.24 15.27
CA GLY A 30 -5.30 -2.47 15.05
C GLY A 30 -4.91 -2.71 13.59
N CYS A 31 -5.37 -1.85 12.68
CA CYS A 31 -5.15 -1.90 11.25
C CYS A 31 -3.69 -1.57 10.91
N MET A 32 -2.94 -2.51 10.35
CA MET A 32 -1.54 -2.29 9.95
C MET A 32 -1.46 -2.04 8.45
N ALA A 33 -0.56 -1.13 8.04
CA ALA A 33 -0.30 -0.81 6.63
C ALA A 33 1.18 -0.48 6.40
N LEU A 34 1.65 -0.62 5.16
CA LEU A 34 2.88 0.02 4.72
C LEU A 34 2.53 1.42 4.23
N GLU A 35 3.13 2.44 4.83
CA GLU A 35 2.93 3.83 4.47
C GLU A 35 4.18 4.42 3.82
N GLY A 36 3.99 5.08 2.69
CA GLY A 36 5.03 5.85 2.00
C GLY A 36 4.50 7.20 1.53
N VAL A 37 5.41 8.09 1.15
CA VAL A 37 5.07 9.42 0.62
C VAL A 37 5.66 9.57 -0.77
N LEU A 38 4.82 9.87 -1.75
CA LEU A 38 5.26 10.15 -3.12
C LEU A 38 5.95 11.51 -3.21
N GLU A 39 6.77 11.73 -4.24
CA GLU A 39 7.41 13.04 -4.48
C GLU A 39 6.38 14.17 -4.67
N THR A 40 5.17 13.86 -5.12
CA THR A 40 4.05 14.79 -5.25
C THR A 40 3.44 15.21 -3.90
N GLY A 41 3.83 14.57 -2.80
CA GLY A 41 3.33 14.81 -1.46
C GLY A 41 2.08 14.01 -1.09
N HIS A 42 1.59 13.13 -1.96
CA HIS A 42 0.51 12.19 -1.66
C HIS A 42 1.02 11.08 -0.75
N SER A 43 0.17 10.63 0.18
CA SER A 43 0.42 9.44 0.98
C SER A 43 -0.01 8.19 0.22
N VAL A 44 0.72 7.10 0.40
CA VAL A 44 0.38 5.80 -0.15
C VAL A 44 0.31 4.79 0.96
N LEU A 45 -0.78 4.03 0.99
CA LEU A 45 -0.96 2.90 1.89
C LEU A 45 -1.00 1.62 1.07
N VAL A 46 -0.25 0.61 1.52
CA VAL A 46 -0.33 -0.75 1.02
C VAL A 46 -0.82 -1.66 2.14
N THR A 47 -1.89 -2.41 1.88
CA THR A 47 -2.48 -3.41 2.77
C THR A 47 -2.65 -4.74 2.04
N ASP A 48 -3.17 -5.75 2.72
CA ASP A 48 -3.67 -6.94 2.05
C ASP A 48 -4.97 -6.59 1.28
N TYR A 49 -5.39 -7.43 0.34
CA TYR A 49 -6.61 -7.22 -0.44
C TYR A 49 -7.85 -7.24 0.46
N ALA A 50 -8.67 -6.17 0.35
CA ALA A 50 -9.91 -5.98 1.10
C ALA A 50 -9.78 -6.03 2.65
N ASN A 51 -8.56 -6.07 3.19
CA ASN A 51 -8.26 -6.19 4.61
C ASN A 51 -7.01 -5.38 4.99
N ASP A 52 -6.82 -5.15 6.28
CA ASP A 52 -5.54 -4.65 6.79
C ASP A 52 -4.44 -5.71 6.63
N LEU A 53 -3.17 -5.32 6.79
CA LEU A 53 -2.08 -6.30 6.79
C LEU A 53 -2.34 -7.37 7.86
N ALA A 54 -2.50 -8.61 7.43
CA ALA A 54 -2.82 -9.73 8.30
C ALA A 54 -1.63 -10.08 9.20
N ASP A 55 -1.93 -10.30 10.49
CA ASP A 55 -0.97 -10.83 11.46
C ASP A 55 -0.57 -12.28 11.14
N ASP A 56 -1.46 -13.03 10.45
CA ASP A 56 -1.25 -14.41 10.02
C ASP A 56 -1.00 -14.48 8.50
N PRO A 57 0.17 -14.98 8.05
CA PRO A 57 0.48 -15.16 6.64
C PRO A 57 -0.52 -16.03 5.86
N GLU A 58 -1.21 -16.96 6.51
CA GLU A 58 -2.21 -17.82 5.86
C GLU A 58 -3.53 -17.07 5.56
N MET A 59 -3.71 -15.88 6.15
CA MET A 59 -4.87 -15.01 5.95
C MET A 59 -4.59 -13.89 4.94
N ARG A 60 -3.38 -13.85 4.37
CA ARG A 60 -3.04 -12.87 3.33
C ARG A 60 -3.76 -13.23 2.04
N GLU A 61 -4.64 -12.35 1.64
CA GLU A 61 -5.27 -12.40 0.34
C GLU A 61 -4.71 -11.21 -0.41
N GLY A 62 -3.85 -11.43 -1.40
CA GLY A 62 -3.45 -10.38 -2.33
C GLY A 62 -2.83 -9.09 -1.76
N TRP A 63 -3.06 -7.98 -2.48
CA TRP A 63 -2.59 -6.64 -2.17
C TRP A 63 -3.66 -5.59 -2.45
N GLN A 64 -3.64 -4.50 -1.70
CA GLN A 64 -4.37 -3.29 -2.01
C GLN A 64 -3.48 -2.07 -1.83
N VAL A 65 -3.54 -1.14 -2.78
CA VAL A 65 -2.79 0.10 -2.79
C VAL A 65 -3.77 1.26 -2.85
N GLY A 66 -3.74 2.13 -1.85
CA GLY A 66 -4.51 3.38 -1.81
C GLY A 66 -3.59 4.60 -1.88
N ILE A 67 -3.95 5.59 -2.70
CA ILE A 67 -3.29 6.89 -2.76
C ILE A 67 -4.23 7.94 -2.17
N TYR A 68 -3.70 8.77 -1.28
CA TYR A 68 -4.45 9.76 -0.52
C TYR A 68 -3.85 11.16 -0.70
N THR A 69 -4.71 12.18 -0.71
CA THR A 69 -4.27 13.57 -0.73
C THR A 69 -3.50 13.92 0.53
N ARG A 70 -2.65 14.94 0.39
CA ARG A 70 -1.80 15.45 1.48
C ARG A 70 -2.59 16.10 2.63
N GLU A 71 -3.82 16.52 2.38
CA GLU A 71 -4.60 17.38 3.29
C GLU A 71 -5.28 16.61 4.42
N SER A 72 -5.30 15.28 4.38
CA SER A 72 -5.82 14.49 5.49
C SER A 72 -4.78 14.38 6.61
N ASP A 73 -5.15 14.82 7.80
CA ASP A 73 -4.41 14.53 9.03
C ASP A 73 -4.40 13.01 9.36
N TYR A 74 -5.14 12.19 8.60
CA TYR A 74 -5.24 10.74 8.76
C TYR A 74 -5.11 9.96 7.45
N PRO A 75 -4.07 9.12 7.29
CA PRO A 75 -4.01 8.14 6.21
C PRO A 75 -5.17 7.14 6.35
N GLY A 76 -6.04 7.04 5.34
CA GLY A 76 -7.23 6.17 5.38
C GLY A 76 -8.57 6.90 5.51
N ASP A 77 -8.58 8.23 5.51
CA ASP A 77 -9.83 8.98 5.26
C ASP A 77 -10.31 8.74 3.82
N ALA A 78 -11.50 8.15 3.69
CA ALA A 78 -12.08 7.81 2.39
C ALA A 78 -12.31 9.06 1.52
N ASP A 79 -12.59 10.21 2.13
CA ASP A 79 -12.79 11.47 1.41
C ASP A 79 -11.47 12.04 0.88
N ALA A 80 -10.33 11.59 1.41
CA ALA A 80 -9.00 11.96 0.94
C ALA A 80 -8.43 10.98 -0.08
N CYS A 81 -9.11 9.86 -0.36
CA CYS A 81 -8.62 8.84 -1.26
C CYS A 81 -8.81 9.24 -2.73
N VAL A 82 -7.71 9.30 -3.48
CA VAL A 82 -7.72 9.64 -4.92
C VAL A 82 -7.70 8.42 -5.83
N ALA A 83 -7.15 7.29 -5.37
CA ALA A 83 -7.16 6.03 -6.10
C ALA A 83 -7.05 4.84 -5.15
N VAL A 84 -7.75 3.75 -5.44
CA VAL A 84 -7.59 2.45 -4.78
C VAL A 84 -7.58 1.35 -5.82
N VAL A 85 -6.52 0.55 -5.82
CA VAL A 85 -6.40 -0.63 -6.69
C VAL A 85 -6.00 -1.82 -5.85
N GLY A 86 -6.61 -2.97 -6.09
CA GLY A 86 -6.25 -4.21 -5.42
C GLY A 86 -6.31 -5.41 -6.34
N ALA A 87 -5.59 -6.45 -5.97
CA ALA A 87 -5.57 -7.74 -6.62
C ALA A 87 -5.53 -8.85 -5.57
N GLU A 88 -6.24 -9.95 -5.80
CA GLU A 88 -6.26 -11.13 -4.91
C GLU A 88 -4.99 -12.01 -5.01
N ASP A 89 -4.07 -11.68 -5.94
CA ASP A 89 -2.80 -12.37 -6.10
C ASP A 89 -1.74 -11.83 -5.13
N PRO A 90 -1.19 -12.64 -4.20
CA PRO A 90 -0.19 -12.20 -3.23
C PRO A 90 1.23 -12.05 -3.83
N SER A 91 1.41 -12.28 -5.14
CA SER A 91 2.69 -12.09 -5.82
C SER A 91 3.18 -10.64 -5.74
N VAL A 92 4.50 -10.43 -5.80
CA VAL A 92 5.07 -9.08 -5.79
C VAL A 92 4.84 -8.38 -7.12
N GLU A 93 4.75 -9.14 -8.21
CA GLU A 93 4.36 -8.65 -9.52
C GLU A 93 2.97 -8.01 -9.47
N ALA A 94 2.00 -8.67 -8.82
CA ALA A 94 0.66 -8.11 -8.63
C ALA A 94 0.68 -6.82 -7.79
N LEU A 95 1.53 -6.73 -6.77
CA LEU A 95 1.73 -5.49 -6.00
C LEU A 95 2.26 -4.35 -6.90
N VAL A 96 3.27 -4.63 -7.73
CA VAL A 96 3.85 -3.64 -8.65
C VAL A 96 2.82 -3.15 -9.68
N ASP A 97 1.99 -4.06 -10.19
CA ASP A 97 0.91 -3.73 -11.12
C ASP A 97 -0.16 -2.86 -10.43
N CYS A 98 -0.59 -3.23 -9.22
CA CYS A 98 -1.54 -2.44 -8.42
C CYS A 98 -1.00 -1.03 -8.16
N PHE A 99 0.27 -0.93 -7.76
CA PHE A 99 0.92 0.35 -7.49
C PHE A 99 0.97 1.23 -8.74
N THR A 100 1.39 0.65 -9.86
CA THR A 100 1.46 1.35 -11.15
C THR A 100 0.09 1.84 -11.59
N GLN A 101 -0.96 1.04 -11.42
CA GLN A 101 -2.31 1.43 -11.77
C GLN A 101 -2.84 2.53 -10.85
N ALA A 102 -2.64 2.41 -9.54
CA ALA A 102 -3.06 3.43 -8.58
C ALA A 102 -2.43 4.79 -8.90
N LEU A 103 -1.13 4.82 -9.26
CA LEU A 103 -0.44 6.04 -9.71
C LEU A 103 -1.09 6.65 -10.95
N ARG A 104 -1.49 5.84 -11.93
CA ARG A 104 -2.15 6.34 -13.16
C ARG A 104 -3.52 6.92 -12.89
N GLU A 105 -4.28 6.29 -12.00
CA GLU A 105 -5.61 6.75 -11.60
C GLU A 105 -5.53 8.06 -10.82
N ALA A 106 -4.58 8.19 -9.88
CA ALA A 106 -4.38 9.41 -9.09
C ALA A 106 -3.93 10.64 -9.91
N VAL A 107 -3.30 10.44 -11.07
CA VAL A 107 -2.96 11.55 -12.00
C VAL A 107 -4.17 11.97 -12.85
N SER A 108 -5.19 11.12 -12.94
CA SER A 108 -6.38 11.34 -13.76
C SER A 108 -7.57 11.94 -12.98
N SER A 109 -7.48 11.98 -11.65
CA SER A 109 -8.44 12.58 -10.71
C SER A 109 -8.19 14.07 -10.49
#